data_AF-A0A7S1YDP9-F1
#
_entry.id   AF-A0A7S1YDP9-F1
#
_cell.length_a   1.000
_cell.length_b   1.000
_cell.length_c   1.000
_cell.angle_alpha   90.00
_cell.angle_beta   90.00
_cell.angle_gamma   90.00
#
_symmetry.space_group_name_H-M   'P 1'
#
loop_
_entity.id
_entity.type
_entity.pdbx_description
1 polymer ?
#
loop_
_entity_poly.entity_id
_entity_poly.type
_entity_poly.pdbx_seq_one_letter_code
_entity_poly.pdbx_strand_id
1 'polypeptide(L)'
;ENISLVDTLCKVANEKLGIEDTDVVRAHLEQDKGAADVKREIDRGRRAYNIKGVPFFIIGEGSAPGGSSSTKKPYGLSGAQPVDTFVELFEEFAVEDSE
;
A
#
# COMPACT_ATOMS: atom_id res chain seq x y z
N GLU A 1 11.21 -11.54 -18.41
CA GLU A 1 11.60 -12.32 -17.21
C GLU A 1 10.34 -12.78 -16.48
N ASN A 2 10.42 -13.86 -15.70
CA ASN A 2 9.26 -14.39 -14.96
C ASN A 2 9.29 -13.91 -13.51
N ILE A 3 8.43 -12.95 -13.17
CA ILE A 3 8.36 -12.36 -11.82
C ILE A 3 7.87 -13.31 -10.73
N SER A 4 7.39 -14.51 -11.09
CA SER A 4 7.03 -15.53 -10.11
C SER A 4 8.23 -16.29 -9.55
N LEU A 5 9.44 -16.05 -10.07
CA LEU A 5 10.66 -16.73 -9.63
C LEU A 5 11.40 -15.88 -8.59
N VAL A 6 11.79 -16.50 -7.47
CA VAL A 6 12.57 -15.85 -6.41
C VAL A 6 13.82 -15.18 -6.97
N ASP A 7 14.56 -15.86 -7.85
CA ASP A 7 15.78 -15.30 -8.45
C ASP A 7 15.52 -14.02 -9.26
N THR A 8 14.37 -13.96 -9.96
CA THR A 8 13.99 -12.75 -10.70
C THR A 8 13.67 -11.61 -9.74
N LEU A 9 12.97 -11.88 -8.64
CA LEU A 9 12.66 -10.88 -7.62
C LEU A 9 13.92 -10.39 -6.89
N CYS A 10 14.85 -11.27 -6.54
CA CYS A 10 16.13 -10.88 -5.93
C CYS A 10 16.96 -10.01 -6.87
N LYS A 11 16.99 -10.33 -8.17
CA LYS A 11 17.65 -9.50 -9.19
C LYS A 11 17.05 -8.09 -9.24
N VAL A 12 15.72 -7.98 -9.28
CA VAL A 12 15.03 -6.68 -9.26
C VAL A 12 15.34 -5.90 -7.97
N ALA A 13 15.30 -6.57 -6.81
CA ALA A 13 15.61 -5.96 -5.52
C ALA A 13 17.00 -5.33 -5.50
N ASN A 14 18.01 -6.03 -6.03
CA ASN A 14 19.38 -5.53 -6.05
C ASN A 14 19.60 -4.48 -7.14
N GLU A 15 19.31 -4.81 -8.40
CA GLU A 15 19.70 -3.99 -9.56
C GLU A 15 18.82 -2.75 -9.75
N LYS A 16 17.57 -2.77 -9.26
CA LYS A 16 16.60 -1.69 -9.50
C LYS A 16 16.21 -0.94 -8.24
N LEU A 17 16.21 -1.61 -7.09
CA LEU A 17 15.77 -1.02 -5.82
C LEU A 17 16.94 -0.77 -4.85
N GLY A 18 18.16 -1.19 -5.17
CA GLY A 18 19.35 -0.95 -4.35
C GLY A 18 19.38 -1.74 -3.04
N ILE A 19 18.61 -2.83 -2.94
CA ILE A 19 18.64 -3.71 -1.76
C ILE A 19 19.86 -4.63 -1.89
N GLU A 20 20.92 -4.29 -1.15
CA GLU A 20 22.22 -4.97 -1.25
C GLU A 20 22.20 -6.39 -0.65
N ASP A 21 21.46 -6.60 0.44
CA ASP A 21 21.38 -7.89 1.13
C ASP A 21 20.40 -8.85 0.44
N THR A 22 20.86 -9.43 -0.67
CA THR A 22 20.06 -10.37 -1.46
C THR A 22 19.78 -11.70 -0.75
N ASP A 23 20.60 -12.10 0.23
CA ASP A 23 20.37 -13.31 1.03
C ASP A 23 19.20 -13.12 1.98
N VAL A 24 19.08 -11.95 2.62
CA VAL A 24 17.92 -11.59 3.43
C VAL A 24 16.66 -11.53 2.59
N VAL A 25 16.70 -10.92 1.40
CA VAL A 25 15.56 -10.88 0.47
C VAL A 25 15.14 -12.28 0.07
N ARG A 26 16.09 -13.13 -0.34
CA ARG A 26 15.82 -14.53 -0.71
C ARG A 26 15.17 -15.29 0.43
N ALA A 27 15.76 -15.22 1.63
CA ALA A 27 15.20 -15.89 2.81
C ALA A 27 13.79 -15.39 3.16
N HIS A 28 13.51 -14.10 2.97
CA HIS A 28 12.18 -13.54 3.18
C HIS A 28 11.15 -14.07 2.18
N LEU A 29 11.53 -14.15 0.89
CA LEU A 29 10.67 -14.65 -0.19
C LEU A 29 10.43 -16.16 -0.09
N GLU A 30 11.47 -16.95 0.16
CA GLU A 30 11.36 -18.42 0.27
C GLU A 30 10.57 -18.87 1.50
N GLN A 31 10.59 -18.08 2.58
CA GLN A 31 9.82 -18.35 3.80
C GLN A 31 8.41 -17.72 3.77
N ASP A 32 8.04 -17.07 2.67
CA ASP A 32 6.73 -16.42 2.47
C ASP A 32 6.33 -15.46 3.61
N LYS A 33 7.34 -14.78 4.21
CA LYS A 33 7.17 -14.00 5.45
C LYS A 33 6.17 -12.85 5.31
N GLY A 34 6.02 -12.28 4.12
CA GLY A 34 5.10 -11.17 3.85
C GLY A 34 3.67 -11.58 3.48
N ALA A 35 3.38 -12.85 3.19
CA ALA A 35 2.09 -13.24 2.63
C ALA A 35 0.91 -12.98 3.57
N ALA A 36 1.09 -13.21 4.87
CA ALA A 36 0.05 -12.95 5.85
C ALA A 36 -0.29 -11.45 5.93
N ASP A 37 0.72 -10.59 5.82
CA ASP A 37 0.57 -9.14 5.86
C ASP A 37 -0.14 -8.64 4.60
N VAL A 38 0.26 -9.11 3.42
CA VAL A 38 -0.39 -8.79 2.14
C VAL A 38 -1.86 -9.21 2.15
N LYS A 39 -2.17 -10.44 2.61
CA LYS A 39 -3.56 -10.92 2.72
C LYS A 39 -4.37 -10.06 3.68
N ARG A 40 -3.80 -9.73 4.84
CA ARG A 40 -4.45 -8.88 5.85
C ARG A 40 -4.76 -7.49 5.29
N GLU A 41 -3.84 -6.91 4.52
CA GLU A 41 -4.05 -5.60 3.90
C GLU A 41 -5.17 -5.62 2.84
N ILE A 42 -5.18 -6.64 1.97
CA ILE A 42 -6.24 -6.82 0.97
C ILE A 42 -7.61 -7.02 1.65
N ASP A 43 -7.67 -7.87 2.68
CA ASP A 43 -8.91 -8.13 3.41
C ASP A 43 -9.41 -6.89 4.15
N ARG A 44 -8.50 -6.12 4.75
CA ARG A 44 -8.81 -4.82 5.36
C ARG A 44 -9.39 -3.86 4.32
N GLY A 45 -8.75 -3.74 3.14
CA GLY A 45 -9.23 -2.93 2.02
C GLY A 45 -10.67 -3.29 1.64
N ARG A 46 -10.92 -4.58 1.38
CA ARG A 46 -12.25 -5.08 0.99
C ARG A 46 -13.32 -4.84 2.03
N ARG A 47 -13.04 -5.13 3.31
CA ARG A 47 -14.04 -5.07 4.39
C ARG A 47 -14.29 -3.65 4.89
N ALA A 48 -13.24 -2.87 5.13
CA ALA A 48 -13.37 -1.54 5.74
C ALA A 48 -13.74 -0.46 4.73
N TYR A 49 -13.32 -0.62 3.47
CA TYR A 49 -13.40 0.42 2.44
C TYR A 49 -14.15 -0.02 1.17
N ASN A 50 -14.81 -1.18 1.20
CA ASN A 50 -15.61 -1.72 0.09
C ASN A 50 -14.85 -1.79 -1.25
N ILE A 51 -13.53 -2.08 -1.18
CA ILE A 51 -12.68 -2.19 -2.35
C ILE A 51 -13.08 -3.41 -3.19
N LYS A 52 -13.29 -3.20 -4.50
CA LYS A 52 -13.78 -4.23 -5.44
C LYS A 52 -12.69 -4.76 -6.39
N GLY A 53 -11.56 -4.09 -6.48
CA GLY A 53 -10.50 -4.42 -7.44
C GLY A 53 -9.16 -3.80 -7.08
N VAL A 54 -8.16 -4.04 -7.92
CA VAL A 54 -6.80 -3.48 -7.82
C VAL A 54 -6.48 -2.64 -9.06
N PRO A 55 -5.64 -1.60 -8.98
CA PRO A 55 -5.09 -1.04 -7.74
C PRO A 55 -6.20 -0.43 -6.88
N PHE A 56 -5.94 -0.24 -5.59
CA PHE A 56 -6.82 0.52 -4.72
C PHE A 56 -6.01 1.43 -3.83
N PHE A 57 -6.65 2.49 -3.35
CA PHE A 57 -6.02 3.49 -2.51
C PHE A 57 -6.91 3.74 -1.29
N ILE A 58 -6.28 3.89 -0.13
CA ILE A 58 -6.93 4.32 1.10
C ILE A 58 -6.29 5.65 1.47
N ILE A 59 -7.08 6.71 1.51
CA ILE A 59 -6.59 8.08 1.71
C ILE A 59 -7.24 8.65 2.99
N GLY A 60 -6.40 9.15 3.90
CA GLY A 60 -6.82 9.68 5.20
C GLY A 60 -6.35 8.82 6.39
N GLU A 61 -6.50 9.35 7.60
CA GLU A 61 -6.05 8.68 8.82
C GLU A 61 -6.96 7.55 9.26
N GLY A 62 -6.74 6.36 8.72
CA GLY A 62 -7.43 5.16 9.16
C GLY A 62 -6.65 4.43 10.24
N SER A 63 -6.93 4.67 11.53
CA SER A 63 -6.47 3.85 12.68
C SER A 63 -5.00 3.37 12.57
N ALA A 64 -4.12 4.16 11.95
CA ALA A 64 -2.72 3.82 11.80
C ALA A 64 -2.02 4.18 13.12
N PRO A 65 -1.05 3.38 13.59
CA PRO A 65 -0.31 3.72 14.79
C PRO A 65 0.51 5.00 14.51
N GLY A 66 0.07 6.13 15.07
CA GLY A 66 0.76 7.42 14.96
C GLY A 66 0.00 8.57 14.26
N GLY A 67 -1.28 8.40 13.90
CA GLY A 67 -2.08 9.47 13.25
C GLY A 67 -2.73 10.47 14.23
N SER A 68 -2.75 11.74 13.83
CA SER A 68 -3.36 12.91 14.47
C SER A 68 -4.87 13.00 14.24
N SER A 69 -5.65 12.47 15.18
CA SER A 69 -7.08 12.76 15.51
C SER A 69 -8.00 13.49 14.49
N SER A 70 -7.92 13.22 13.20
CA SER A 70 -8.91 13.74 12.24
C SER A 70 -10.19 12.90 12.36
N THR A 71 -11.33 13.57 12.52
CA THR A 71 -12.65 12.91 12.70
C THR A 71 -13.21 12.29 11.41
N LYS A 72 -12.51 12.45 10.27
CA LYS A 72 -12.99 12.09 8.95
C LYS A 72 -12.67 10.64 8.63
N LYS A 73 -13.67 9.90 8.17
CA LYS A 73 -13.49 8.51 7.75
C LYS A 73 -12.58 8.48 6.51
N PRO A 74 -11.59 7.57 6.44
CA PRO A 74 -10.73 7.48 5.26
C PRO A 74 -11.52 7.09 4.00
N TYR A 75 -11.09 7.62 2.86
CA TYR A 75 -11.64 7.32 1.55
C TYR A 75 -11.05 6.04 0.98
N GLY A 76 -11.91 5.20 0.39
CA GLY A 76 -11.50 4.03 -0.39
C GLY A 76 -11.74 4.26 -1.88
N LEU A 77 -10.68 4.21 -2.68
CA LEU A 77 -10.75 4.29 -4.14
C LEU A 77 -10.35 2.96 -4.76
N SER A 78 -11.12 2.47 -5.73
CA SER A 78 -10.81 1.25 -6.49
C SER A 78 -10.50 1.58 -7.95
N GLY A 79 -9.53 0.89 -8.52
CA GLY A 79 -9.08 1.05 -9.90
C GLY A 79 -8.10 2.22 -10.08
N ALA A 80 -7.66 2.40 -11.32
CA ALA A 80 -6.90 3.58 -11.71
C ALA A 80 -7.85 4.80 -11.67
N GLN A 81 -7.46 5.82 -10.91
CA GLN A 81 -8.20 7.08 -10.79
C GLN A 81 -7.41 8.20 -11.50
N PRO A 82 -8.09 9.21 -12.06
CA PRO A 82 -7.43 10.43 -12.51
C PRO A 82 -6.63 11.08 -11.40
N VAL A 83 -5.52 11.74 -11.76
CA VAL A 83 -4.68 12.45 -10.79
C VAL A 83 -5.48 13.52 -10.03
N ASP A 84 -6.39 14.21 -10.72
CA ASP A 84 -7.22 15.27 -10.14
C ASP A 84 -8.06 14.76 -8.96
N THR A 85 -8.53 13.51 -9.00
CA THR A 85 -9.26 12.88 -7.88
C THR A 85 -8.41 12.79 -6.61
N PHE A 86 -7.09 12.58 -6.73
CA PHE A 86 -6.20 12.56 -5.58
C PHE A 86 -5.95 13.97 -5.05
N VAL A 87 -5.78 14.95 -5.95
CA VAL A 87 -5.55 16.36 -5.58
C VAL A 87 -6.73 16.89 -4.78
N GLU A 88 -7.96 16.71 -5.28
CA GLU A 88 -9.19 17.13 -4.59
C GLU A 88 -9.31 16.51 -3.19
N LEU A 89 -9.01 15.21 -3.05
CA LEU A 89 -9.05 14.53 -1.76
C LEU A 89 -7.99 15.04 -0.79
N PHE A 90 -6.75 15.28 -1.24
CA PHE A 90 -5.70 15.80 -0.38
C PHE A 90 -5.97 17.24 0.05
N GLU A 91 -6.51 18.09 -0.83
CA GLU A 91 -6.96 19.44 -0.47
C GLU A 91 -8.06 19.39 0.61
N GLU A 92 -9.00 18.46 0.47
CA GLU A 92 -10.07 18.26 1.46
C GLU A 92 -9.55 17.89 2.86
N PHE A 93 -8.45 17.13 2.96
CA PHE A 93 -7.80 16.83 4.25
C PHE A 93 -6.93 17.99 4.77
N ALA A 94 -6.23 18.69 3.88
CA ALA A 94 -5.29 19.75 4.28
C ALA A 94 -5.98 21.00 4.85
N VAL A 95 -7.19 21.32 4.38
CA VAL A 95 -7.95 22.48 4.85
C VAL A 95 -8.41 22.31 6.30
N GLU A 96 -8.65 21.08 6.76
CA GLU A 96 -9.17 20.81 8.11
C GLU A 96 -8.09 20.81 9.21
N ASP A 97 -6.82 20.53 8.90
CA ASP A 97 -5.70 20.59 9.86
C ASP A 97 -5.28 22.04 10.21
N SER A 98 -5.89 23.04 9.56
CA SER A 98 -5.53 24.46 9.66
C SER A 98 -6.50 25.29 10.53
N GLU A 99 -7.58 24.69 11.06
CA GLU A 99 -8.56 25.30 11.97
C GLU A 99 -8.35 24.87 13.43
#